data_AF-A0A7R7WBB1-F1
#
_entry.id   AF-A0A7R7WBB1-F1
#
_cell.length_a   1.000
_cell.length_b   1.000
_cell.length_c   1.000
_cell.angle_alpha   90.00
_cell.angle_beta   90.00
_cell.angle_gamma   90.00
#
_symmetry.space_group_name_H-M   'P 1'
#
loop_
_entity.id
_entity.type
_entity.pdbx_description
1 polymer ?
#
loop_
_entity_poly.entity_id
_entity_poly.type
_entity_poly.pdbx_seq_one_letter_code
_entity_poly.pdbx_strand_id
1 'polypeptide(L)'
;MNKETSEYPHRQLLPKVSLGKVGHSHSPVHAPSKRRSLACTNCRRKHIKCTGPPSCETCVHSGRACVFEPSKDRRRKEALRHAEKATERYRNALVMVIQTFKSGADQDVRDLVDRMKQSSSVDDSLAELQEMTHREK
;
A
#
# COMPACT_ATOMS: atom_id res chain seq x y z
N MET A 1 24.40 -26.25 34.40
CA MET A 1 23.36 -25.21 34.22
C MET A 1 22.97 -25.20 32.75
N ASN A 2 21.93 -25.94 32.40
CA ASN A 2 21.57 -26.18 31.00
C ASN A 2 20.38 -25.27 30.69
N LYS A 3 20.58 -24.28 29.82
CA LYS A 3 19.51 -23.41 29.33
C LYS A 3 18.79 -24.16 28.21
N GLU A 4 17.64 -24.74 28.50
CA GLU A 4 16.73 -25.25 27.49
C GLU A 4 16.20 -24.08 26.65
N THR A 5 16.56 -24.06 25.37
CA THR A 5 16.02 -23.16 24.37
C THR A 5 14.58 -23.55 24.10
N SER A 6 13.64 -22.69 24.52
CA SER A 6 12.21 -22.83 24.26
C SER A 6 11.94 -22.62 22.76
N GLU A 7 11.98 -23.71 22.01
CA GLU A 7 11.62 -23.74 20.59
C GLU A 7 10.10 -23.83 20.47
N TYR A 8 9.43 -22.68 20.40
CA TYR A 8 7.99 -22.64 20.12
C TYR A 8 7.76 -22.97 18.64
N PRO A 9 6.98 -24.03 18.31
CA PRO A 9 6.77 -24.41 16.93
C PRO A 9 6.00 -23.32 16.17
N HIS A 10 6.51 -22.95 14.99
CA HIS A 10 5.87 -21.98 14.11
C HIS A 10 4.47 -22.46 13.71
N ARG A 11 3.46 -21.65 14.01
CA ARG A 11 2.08 -21.93 13.62
C ARG A 11 1.93 -21.76 12.10
N GLN A 12 1.76 -22.87 11.38
CA GLN A 12 1.49 -22.86 9.96
C GLN A 12 0.10 -22.23 9.68
N LEU A 13 0.04 -21.35 8.68
CA LEU A 13 -1.23 -20.73 8.25
C LEU A 13 -2.06 -21.77 7.50
N LEU A 14 -3.27 -22.07 7.98
CA LEU A 14 -4.17 -22.97 7.28
C LEU A 14 -4.72 -22.32 5.99
N PRO A 15 -4.90 -23.11 4.91
CA PRO A 15 -5.61 -22.67 3.72
C PRO A 15 -7.02 -22.18 4.08
N LYS A 16 -7.50 -21.17 3.34
CA LYS A 16 -8.84 -20.61 3.54
C LYS A 16 -9.90 -21.65 3.15
N VAL A 17 -10.50 -22.31 4.14
CA VAL A 17 -11.68 -23.15 3.92
C VAL A 17 -12.85 -22.30 3.43
N SER A 18 -13.36 -22.60 2.24
CA SER A 18 -14.57 -22.02 1.66
C SER A 18 -15.80 -22.59 2.37
N LEU A 19 -16.09 -22.12 3.58
CA LEU A 19 -17.35 -22.43 4.26
C LEU A 19 -18.49 -21.72 3.52
N GLY A 20 -19.41 -22.50 2.97
CA GLY A 20 -20.63 -22.02 2.30
C GLY A 20 -21.47 -21.14 3.23
N LYS A 21 -22.13 -20.14 2.65
CA LYS A 21 -22.98 -19.19 3.38
C LYS A 21 -24.23 -19.90 3.92
N VAL A 22 -24.27 -20.15 5.23
CA VAL A 22 -25.50 -20.56 5.92
C VAL A 22 -26.32 -19.31 6.21
N GLY A 23 -27.48 -19.18 5.55
CA GLY A 23 -28.38 -18.04 5.67
C GLY A 23 -28.97 -17.93 7.08
N HIS A 24 -28.75 -16.79 7.73
CA HIS A 24 -29.47 -16.39 8.93
C HIS A 24 -30.54 -15.36 8.56
N SER A 25 -31.72 -15.55 9.14
CA SER A 25 -32.96 -14.81 8.97
C SER A 25 -32.82 -13.30 9.20
N HIS A 26 -33.66 -12.55 8.48
CA HIS A 26 -33.68 -11.10 8.36
C HIS A 26 -33.75 -10.36 9.72
N SER A 27 -32.69 -9.62 10.03
CA SER A 27 -32.72 -8.38 10.82
C SER A 27 -32.39 -7.22 9.87
N PRO A 28 -32.86 -5.98 10.14
CA PRO A 28 -32.82 -4.89 9.17
C PRO A 28 -31.40 -4.70 8.65
N VAL A 29 -31.28 -4.68 7.33
CA VAL A 29 -30.03 -4.66 6.59
C VAL A 29 -29.27 -3.38 6.94
N HIS A 30 -28.43 -3.43 7.98
CA HIS A 30 -27.35 -2.47 8.11
C HIS A 30 -26.48 -2.69 6.87
N ALA A 31 -26.47 -1.69 5.98
CA ALA A 31 -25.56 -1.63 4.85
C ALA A 31 -24.18 -2.11 5.32
N PRO A 32 -23.49 -3.01 4.58
CA PRO A 32 -22.26 -3.62 5.04
C PRO A 32 -21.34 -2.51 5.51
N SER A 33 -21.11 -2.45 6.84
CA SER A 33 -20.31 -1.42 7.46
C SER A 33 -18.98 -1.39 6.71
N LYS A 34 -18.78 -0.37 5.86
CA LYS A 34 -17.52 -0.14 5.15
C LYS A 34 -16.43 -0.42 6.17
N ARG A 35 -15.59 -1.43 5.96
CA ARG A 35 -14.55 -1.82 6.93
C ARG A 35 -13.72 -0.58 7.22
N ARG A 36 -13.99 0.07 8.36
CA ARG A 36 -13.37 1.36 8.70
C ARG A 36 -12.01 1.03 9.26
N SER A 37 -10.97 1.32 8.48
CA SER A 37 -9.60 0.98 8.82
C SER A 37 -9.05 1.81 9.99
N LEU A 38 -9.67 2.95 10.31
CA LEU A 38 -9.18 3.88 11.33
C LEU A 38 -10.03 3.82 12.61
N ALA A 39 -9.44 3.35 13.70
CA ALA A 39 -9.99 3.50 15.06
C ALA A 39 -9.58 4.84 15.67
N CYS A 40 -10.46 5.43 16.49
CA CYS A 40 -10.16 6.62 17.28
C CYS A 40 -9.04 6.33 18.31
N THR A 41 -8.43 7.38 18.85
CA THR A 41 -7.31 7.28 19.81
C THR A 41 -7.69 6.48 21.06
N ASN A 42 -8.90 6.65 21.60
CA ASN A 42 -9.38 5.94 22.79
C ASN A 42 -9.55 4.43 22.54
N CYS A 43 -10.29 4.05 21.50
CA CYS A 43 -10.49 2.64 21.17
C CYS A 43 -9.18 1.95 20.77
N ARG A 44 -8.27 2.68 20.10
CA ARG A 44 -6.93 2.19 19.78
C ARG A 44 -6.12 1.90 21.04
N ARG A 45 -6.07 2.82 22.01
CA ARG A 45 -5.37 2.61 23.29
C ARG A 45 -5.95 1.47 24.12
N LYS A 46 -7.27 1.26 24.05
CA LYS A 46 -7.96 0.20 24.80
C LYS A 46 -8.01 -1.17 24.08
N HIS A 47 -7.52 -1.27 22.85
CA HIS A 47 -7.65 -2.47 22.00
C HIS A 47 -9.09 -3.00 21.88
N ILE A 48 -10.08 -2.10 21.74
CA ILE A 48 -11.50 -2.45 21.59
C ILE A 48 -12.05 -2.06 20.21
N LYS A 49 -13.20 -2.64 19.85
CA LYS A 49 -13.90 -2.32 18.59
C LYS A 49 -14.27 -0.83 18.55
N CYS A 50 -13.94 -0.17 17.44
CA CYS A 50 -14.31 1.21 17.16
C CYS A 50 -15.32 1.23 16.00
N THR A 51 -16.47 1.88 16.19
CA THR A 51 -17.50 2.00 15.13
C THR A 51 -17.18 3.09 14.09
N GLY A 52 -16.26 4.02 14.40
CA GLY A 52 -15.72 5.00 13.47
C GLY A 52 -16.30 6.42 13.63
N PRO A 53 -15.96 7.34 12.70
CA PRO A 53 -16.32 8.76 12.79
C PRO A 53 -17.80 9.04 12.45
N PRO A 54 -18.37 10.19 12.85
CA PRO A 54 -17.69 11.31 13.53
C PRO A 54 -17.34 11.02 15.00
N SER A 55 -18.17 10.27 15.71
CA SER A 55 -17.92 9.75 17.05
C SER A 55 -18.29 8.27 17.12
N CYS A 56 -17.43 7.43 17.67
CA CYS A 56 -17.75 6.02 17.81
C CYS A 56 -18.67 5.76 19.01
N GLU A 57 -19.53 4.76 18.90
CA GLU A 57 -20.54 4.39 19.91
C GLU A 57 -19.90 4.16 21.28
N THR A 58 -18.73 3.52 21.33
CA THR A 58 -18.03 3.27 22.59
C THR A 58 -17.61 4.56 23.29
N CYS A 59 -17.17 5.58 22.54
CA CYS A 59 -16.80 6.86 23.12
C CYS A 59 -18.03 7.66 23.54
N VAL A 60 -19.13 7.59 22.76
CA VAL A 60 -20.41 8.21 23.11
C VAL A 60 -20.94 7.64 24.43
N HIS A 61 -21.07 6.33 24.55
CA HIS A 61 -21.57 5.69 25.77
C HIS A 61 -20.67 5.91 27.00
N SER A 62 -19.36 6.03 26.80
CA SER A 62 -18.42 6.26 27.90
C SER A 62 -18.19 7.73 28.24
N GLY A 63 -18.82 8.66 27.51
CA GLY A 63 -18.62 10.11 27.70
C GLY A 63 -17.18 10.57 27.46
N ARG A 64 -16.39 9.84 26.67
CA ARG A 64 -14.97 10.12 26.44
C ARG A 64 -14.73 10.81 25.09
N ALA A 65 -13.66 11.60 25.02
CA ALA A 65 -13.26 12.28 23.79
C ALA A 65 -13.02 11.29 22.63
N CYS A 66 -13.74 11.44 21.52
CA CYS A 66 -13.56 10.61 20.34
C CYS A 66 -12.72 11.34 19.28
N VAL A 67 -11.40 11.11 19.28
CA VAL A 67 -10.49 11.80 18.35
C VAL A 67 -9.98 10.82 17.30
N PHE A 68 -10.14 11.17 16.03
CA PHE A 68 -9.57 10.44 14.91
C PHE A 68 -8.36 11.20 14.37
N GLU A 69 -7.25 10.50 14.16
CA GLU A 69 -6.00 11.08 13.65
C GLU A 69 -5.62 10.40 12.33
N PRO A 70 -6.22 10.78 11.18
CA PRO A 70 -5.94 10.15 9.90
C PRO A 70 -4.46 10.26 9.48
N SER A 71 -3.79 11.34 9.89
CA SER A 71 -2.36 11.59 9.65
C SER A 71 -1.44 10.54 10.30
N LYS A 72 -1.89 9.89 11.38
CA LYS A 72 -1.16 8.83 12.10
C LYS A 72 -1.43 7.43 11.56
N ASP A 73 -2.27 7.27 10.53
CA ASP A 73 -2.45 5.97 9.88
C ASP A 73 -1.22 5.65 9.02
N ARG A 74 -0.34 4.79 9.55
CA ARG A 74 0.89 4.38 8.87
C ARG A 74 0.61 3.80 7.49
N ARG A 75 -0.50 3.05 7.31
CA ARG A 75 -0.88 2.49 6.00
C ARG A 75 -1.22 3.58 5.00
N ARG A 76 -1.90 4.64 5.42
CA ARG A 76 -2.17 5.80 4.55
C ARG A 76 -0.87 6.50 4.16
N LYS A 77 0.05 6.66 5.11
CA LYS A 77 1.38 7.24 4.84
C LYS A 77 2.19 6.39 3.87
N GLU A 78 2.18 5.06 4.04
CA GLU A 78 2.83 4.11 3.13
C GLU A 78 2.20 4.16 1.73
N ALA A 79 0.87 4.15 1.63
CA ALA A 79 0.18 4.28 0.34
C ALA A 79 0.55 5.59 -0.39
N LEU A 80 0.63 6.70 0.34
CA LEU A 80 1.08 7.98 -0.22
C LEU A 80 2.53 7.89 -0.70
N ARG A 81 3.46 7.34 0.09
CA ARG A 81 4.86 7.14 -0.32
C ARG A 81 4.99 6.23 -1.53
N HIS A 82 4.17 5.18 -1.62
CA HIS A 82 4.15 4.29 -2.78
C HIS A 82 3.69 5.04 -4.03
N ALA A 83 2.66 5.87 -3.92
CA ALA A 83 2.22 6.74 -5.01
C ALA A 83 3.31 7.75 -5.40
N GLU A 84 3.91 8.44 -4.43
CA GLU A 84 5.03 9.37 -4.64
C GLU A 84 6.22 8.68 -5.35
N LYS A 85 6.62 7.49 -4.89
CA LYS A 85 7.69 6.71 -5.50
C LYS A 85 7.35 6.27 -6.91
N ALA A 86 6.09 5.90 -7.17
CA ALA A 86 5.65 5.58 -8.53
C ALA A 86 5.78 6.81 -9.43
N THR A 87 5.28 7.97 -9.02
CA THR A 87 5.40 9.25 -9.75
C THR A 87 6.86 9.62 -10.02
N GLU A 88 7.73 9.47 -9.01
CA GLU A 88 9.15 9.79 -9.13
C GLU A 88 9.86 8.91 -10.18
N ARG A 89 9.46 7.65 -10.31
CA ARG A 89 9.99 6.77 -11.36
C ARG A 89 9.62 7.25 -12.77
N TYR A 90 8.38 7.67 -12.99
CA TYR A 90 7.96 8.26 -14.27
C TYR A 90 8.71 9.55 -14.56
N ARG A 91 8.86 10.42 -13.55
CA ARG A 91 9.60 11.68 -13.69
C ARG A 91 11.04 11.45 -14.12
N ASN A 92 11.73 10.51 -13.48
CA ASN A 92 13.12 10.20 -13.77
C ASN A 92 13.32 9.62 -15.18
N ALA A 93 12.44 8.70 -15.61
CA ALA A 93 12.47 8.18 -16.97
C ALA A 93 12.27 9.29 -18.03
N LEU A 94 11.33 10.22 -17.79
CA LEU A 94 11.11 11.35 -18.69
C LEU A 94 12.32 12.30 -18.76
N VAL A 95 12.94 12.59 -17.60
CA VAL A 95 14.14 13.43 -17.55
C VAL A 95 15.27 12.80 -18.35
N MET A 96 15.50 11.49 -18.22
CA MET A 96 16.53 10.78 -19.00
C MET A 96 16.27 10.88 -20.50
N VAL A 97 15.03 10.61 -20.96
CA VAL A 97 14.69 10.72 -22.40
C VAL A 97 14.94 12.14 -22.92
N ILE A 98 14.54 13.17 -22.18
CA ILE A 98 14.77 14.56 -22.56
C ILE A 98 16.27 14.87 -22.61
N GLN A 99 17.06 14.37 -21.67
CA GLN A 99 18.51 14.58 -21.65
C GLN A 99 19.18 13.90 -22.84
N THR A 100 18.80 12.66 -23.18
CA THR A 100 19.30 11.94 -24.36
C THR A 100 19.03 12.73 -25.63
N PHE A 101 17.85 13.33 -25.78
CA PHE A 101 17.55 14.15 -26.97
C PHE A 101 18.23 15.51 -26.99
N LYS A 102 18.51 16.11 -25.83
CA LYS A 102 19.11 17.45 -25.75
C LYS A 102 20.63 17.44 -25.87
N SER A 103 21.28 16.41 -25.32
CA SER A 103 22.73 16.38 -25.09
C SER A 103 23.38 15.06 -25.46
N GLY A 104 22.61 14.02 -25.78
CA GLY A 104 23.14 12.74 -26.21
C GLY A 104 23.71 12.78 -27.62
N ALA A 105 24.62 11.87 -27.92
CA ALA A 105 25.07 11.66 -29.28
C ALA A 105 23.96 11.02 -30.12
N ASP A 106 24.01 11.17 -31.44
CA ASP A 106 23.06 10.53 -32.36
C ASP A 106 23.00 9.00 -32.18
N GLN A 107 24.07 8.39 -31.68
CA GLN A 107 24.09 6.97 -31.33
C GLN A 107 23.21 6.68 -30.09
N ASP A 108 23.29 7.51 -29.05
CA ASP A 108 22.50 7.34 -27.83
C ASP A 108 20.99 7.46 -28.12
N VAL A 109 20.63 8.39 -29.02
CA VAL A 109 19.25 8.57 -29.49
C VAL A 109 18.78 7.34 -30.28
N ARG A 110 19.61 6.82 -31.19
CA ARG A 110 19.28 5.61 -31.97
C ARG A 110 19.11 4.39 -31.08
N ASP A 111 20.05 4.18 -30.16
CA ASP A 111 20.03 3.07 -29.22
C ASP A 111 18.78 3.12 -28.33
N LEU A 112 18.39 4.32 -27.87
CA LEU A 112 17.15 4.52 -27.11
C LEU A 112 15.92 4.13 -27.92
N VAL A 113 15.83 4.58 -29.18
CA VAL A 113 14.71 4.26 -30.07
C VAL A 113 14.64 2.75 -30.35
N ASP A 114 15.76 2.11 -30.63
CA ASP A 114 15.82 0.68 -30.94
C ASP A 114 15.35 -0.16 -29.75
N ARG A 115 15.79 0.17 -28.52
CA ARG A 115 15.30 -0.47 -27.29
C ARG A 115 13.79 -0.29 -27.10
N MET A 116 13.28 0.94 -27.26
CA MET A 116 11.85 1.19 -27.15
C MET A 116 11.03 0.35 -28.15
N LYS A 117 11.54 0.12 -29.36
CA LYS A 117 10.91 -0.74 -30.37
C LYS A 117 10.97 -2.24 -30.05
N GLN A 118 11.94 -2.66 -29.25
CA GLN A 118 12.15 -4.07 -28.88
C GLN A 118 11.30 -4.49 -27.67
N SER A 119 10.82 -3.54 -26.88
CA SER A 119 9.94 -3.80 -25.73
C SER A 119 8.58 -4.36 -26.15
N SER A 120 8.04 -5.30 -25.38
CA SER A 120 6.75 -5.95 -25.65
C SER A 120 5.52 -5.12 -25.27
N SER A 121 5.69 -4.13 -24.40
CA SER A 121 4.63 -3.23 -23.94
C SER A 121 5.19 -1.90 -23.46
N VAL A 122 4.32 -0.90 -23.32
CA VAL A 122 4.69 0.42 -22.78
C VAL A 122 5.20 0.33 -21.34
N ASP A 123 4.62 -0.57 -20.54
CA ASP A 123 5.08 -0.81 -19.16
C ASP A 123 6.47 -1.45 -19.14
N ASP A 124 6.77 -2.34 -20.09
CA ASP A 124 8.11 -2.92 -20.24
C ASP A 124 9.13 -1.87 -20.68
N SER A 125 8.80 -1.02 -21.67
CA SER A 125 9.69 0.08 -22.08
C SER A 125 9.99 0.99 -20.88
N LEU A 126 8.96 1.31 -20.08
CA LEU A 126 9.14 2.15 -18.91
C LEU A 126 10.02 1.50 -17.84
N ALA A 127 9.89 0.19 -17.60
CA ALA A 127 10.74 -0.53 -16.67
C ALA A 127 12.21 -0.52 -17.12
N GLU A 128 12.47 -0.71 -18.41
CA GLU A 128 13.81 -0.62 -18.99
C GLU A 128 14.42 0.78 -18.84
N LEU A 129 13.66 1.84 -19.13
CA LEU A 129 14.12 3.24 -18.95
C LEU A 129 14.43 3.54 -17.47
N GLN A 130 13.66 2.97 -16.54
CA GLN A 130 13.90 3.12 -15.11
C GLN A 130 15.22 2.43 -14.69
N GLU A 131 15.52 1.25 -15.21
CA GLU A 131 16.80 0.59 -14.95
C GLU A 131 18.00 1.41 -15.44
N MET A 132 17.89 2.04 -16.61
CA MET A 132 18.94 2.90 -17.15
C MET A 132 19.23 4.09 -16.24
N THR A 133 18.19 4.73 -15.70
CA THR A 133 18.32 5.88 -14.80
C THR A 133 19.01 5.50 -13.47
N HIS A 134 18.99 4.23 -13.09
CA HIS A 134 19.67 3.71 -11.90
C HIS A 134 21.14 3.33 -12.15
N ARG A 135 21.56 3.07 -13.39
CA ARG A 135 22.95 2.70 -13.74
C ARG A 135 23.88 3.90 -13.91
N GLU A 136 23.34 5.09 -14.15
CA GLU A 136 24.11 6.33 -14.33
C GLU A 136 24.41 7.08 -13.00
N LYS A 137 24.02 6.52 -11.85
CA LYS A 137 24.35 7.03 -10.50
C LYS A 137 25.40 6.15 -9.83
#